data_AF-A0A7X3S656-F1
#
_entry.id   AF-A0A7X3S656-F1
#
_cell.length_a   1.000
_cell.length_b   1.000
_cell.length_c   1.000
_cell.angle_alpha   90.00
_cell.angle_beta   90.00
_cell.angle_gamma   90.00
#
_symmetry.space_group_name_H-M   'P 1'
#
loop_
_entity.id
_entity.type
_entity.pdbx_description
1 polymer ?
#
loop_
_entity_poly.entity_id
_entity_poly.type
_entity_poly.pdbx_seq_one_letter_code
_entity_poly.pdbx_strand_id
1 'polypeptide(L)'
;MSKIKAKIGSKSASSEVAAKASSKPSPTRRLTAAQRSWLERGLDQAGGKLPLFDVGGREISHRTIRACIAAGLAEPWFSNPIKPDWLVCRLTEEGYRALGKAPPGDL
;
A
#
# COMPACT_ATOMS: atom_id res chain seq x y z
N MET A 1 7.93 -63.90 4.37
CA MET A 1 7.34 -63.35 3.13
C MET A 1 6.73 -61.98 3.42
N SER A 2 7.41 -60.92 2.99
CA SER A 2 7.01 -59.52 3.11
C SER A 2 5.72 -59.22 2.35
N LYS A 3 4.81 -58.46 2.94
CA LYS A 3 3.73 -57.78 2.21
C LYS A 3 3.74 -56.30 2.58
N ILE A 4 4.16 -55.51 1.60
CA ILE A 4 4.34 -54.07 1.58
C ILE A 4 2.95 -53.41 1.52
N LYS A 5 2.69 -52.43 2.39
CA LYS A 5 1.48 -51.61 2.36
C LYS A 5 1.82 -50.30 1.65
N ALA A 6 1.29 -50.12 0.45
CA ALA A 6 1.31 -48.83 -0.25
C ALA A 6 0.25 -47.88 0.38
N LYS A 7 0.60 -46.62 0.59
CA LYS A 7 -0.37 -45.52 0.68
C LYS A 7 0.18 -44.27 -0.03
N ILE A 8 -0.74 -43.68 -0.79
CA ILE A 8 -0.64 -42.68 -1.83
C ILE A 8 -0.75 -41.26 -1.24
N GLY A 9 -0.06 -40.30 -1.87
CA GLY A 9 -0.40 -38.86 -1.95
C GLY A 9 -0.25 -38.05 -0.66
N SER A 10 -0.12 -36.73 -0.65
CA SER A 10 0.13 -35.66 -1.62
C SER A 10 0.22 -34.38 -0.79
N LYS A 11 1.01 -33.40 -1.24
CA LYS A 11 1.23 -32.07 -0.64
C LYS A 11 -0.07 -31.31 -0.30
N SER A 12 -0.03 -30.45 0.72
CA SER A 12 -0.77 -29.17 0.80
C SER A 12 -0.16 -28.34 1.95
N ALA A 13 0.70 -27.35 1.69
CA ALA A 13 0.38 -25.95 1.35
C ALA A 13 -0.48 -25.28 2.45
N SER A 14 0.17 -24.77 3.49
CA SER A 14 -0.43 -23.84 4.45
C SER A 14 -0.54 -22.46 3.81
N SER A 15 -1.68 -22.26 3.14
CA SER A 15 -2.54 -21.07 3.19
C SER A 15 -1.86 -19.69 3.26
N GLU A 16 -1.75 -19.06 2.09
CA GLU A 16 -1.88 -17.61 1.91
C GLU A 16 -3.21 -17.10 2.48
N VAL A 17 -3.16 -16.09 3.34
CA VAL A 17 -4.32 -15.27 3.68
C VAL A 17 -3.85 -13.83 3.94
N ALA A 18 -4.06 -12.94 2.96
CA ALA A 18 -4.21 -11.51 3.19
C ALA A 18 -5.01 -10.84 2.06
N ALA A 19 -6.33 -10.99 2.17
CA ALA A 19 -7.38 -10.04 1.81
C ALA A 19 -7.26 -9.27 0.47
N LYS A 20 -7.85 -9.84 -0.58
CA LYS A 20 -8.32 -9.12 -1.77
C LYS A 20 -9.65 -8.44 -1.45
N ALA A 21 -9.63 -7.16 -1.08
CA ALA A 21 -10.83 -6.33 -0.97
C ALA A 21 -11.05 -5.56 -2.27
N SER A 22 -11.72 -6.20 -3.24
CA SER A 22 -12.27 -5.51 -4.40
C SER A 22 -13.42 -4.62 -3.93
N SER A 23 -13.17 -3.32 -3.81
CA SER A 23 -14.21 -2.33 -3.54
C SER A 23 -14.42 -1.46 -4.77
N LYS A 24 -15.69 -1.21 -5.10
CA LYS A 24 -16.14 -0.39 -6.24
C LYS A 24 -15.37 0.94 -6.29
N PRO A 25 -15.02 1.46 -7.49
CA PRO A 25 -14.35 2.75 -7.60
C PRO A 25 -15.24 3.80 -6.94
N SER A 26 -14.74 4.37 -5.85
CA SER A 26 -15.40 5.47 -5.17
C SER A 26 -15.37 6.69 -6.10
N PRO A 27 -16.41 7.55 -6.07
CA PRO A 27 -16.43 8.76 -6.89
C PRO A 27 -15.14 9.53 -6.63
N THR A 28 -14.44 9.91 -7.70
CA THR A 28 -13.10 10.53 -7.68
C THR A 28 -13.10 11.72 -6.73
N ARG A 29 -12.77 11.47 -5.45
CA ARG A 29 -12.83 12.48 -4.41
C ARG A 29 -11.78 13.51 -4.76
N ARG A 30 -12.20 14.75 -5.07
CA ARG A 30 -11.27 15.80 -5.49
C ARG A 30 -10.22 15.98 -4.40
N LEU A 31 -8.97 15.64 -4.73
CA LEU A 31 -7.83 15.83 -3.85
C LEU A 31 -7.64 17.32 -3.58
N THR A 32 -7.32 17.67 -2.34
CA THR A 32 -6.76 18.99 -2.05
C THR A 32 -5.38 19.13 -2.71
N ALA A 33 -4.92 20.36 -2.91
CA ALA A 33 -3.60 20.62 -3.49
C ALA A 33 -2.47 19.96 -2.67
N ALA A 34 -2.56 20.00 -1.33
CA ALA A 34 -1.58 19.38 -0.45
C ALA A 34 -1.57 17.84 -0.57
N GLN A 35 -2.73 17.20 -0.61
CA GLN A 35 -2.82 15.75 -0.80
C GLN A 35 -2.27 15.34 -2.16
N ARG A 36 -2.64 16.06 -3.22
CA ARG A 36 -2.17 15.79 -4.57
C ARG A 36 -0.65 15.91 -4.66
N SER A 37 -0.09 17.04 -4.22
CA SER A 37 1.35 17.30 -4.26
C SER A 37 2.15 16.27 -3.47
N TRP A 38 1.61 15.78 -2.34
CA TRP A 38 2.26 14.74 -1.58
C TRP A 38 2.22 13.38 -2.28
N LEU A 39 1.05 12.97 -2.79
CA LEU A 39 0.90 11.68 -3.49
C LEU A 39 1.71 11.63 -4.80
N GLU A 40 1.77 12.72 -5.56
CA GLU A 40 2.54 12.80 -6.82
C GLU A 40 4.03 12.49 -6.61
N ARG A 41 4.58 12.76 -5.42
CA ARG A 41 5.98 12.46 -5.09
C ARG A 41 6.27 10.97 -4.99
N GLY A 42 5.25 10.13 -4.80
CA GLY A 42 5.42 8.68 -4.79
C GLY A 42 5.53 8.07 -6.19
N LEU A 43 5.11 8.79 -7.25
CA LEU A 43 5.02 8.23 -8.60
C LEU A 43 6.38 7.78 -9.17
N ASP A 44 7.44 8.52 -8.85
CA ASP A 44 8.80 8.25 -9.35
C ASP A 44 9.67 7.51 -8.33
N GLN A 45 9.08 7.06 -7.22
CA GLN A 45 9.81 6.37 -6.16
C GLN A 45 9.59 4.87 -6.24
N ALA A 46 10.66 4.09 -6.00
CA ALA A 46 10.56 2.64 -5.93
C ALA A 46 9.49 2.21 -4.91
N GLY A 47 8.57 1.36 -5.37
CA GLY A 47 7.45 0.88 -4.54
C GLY A 47 6.47 1.97 -4.09
N GLY A 48 6.45 3.14 -4.73
CA GLY A 48 5.51 4.22 -4.42
C GLY A 48 5.81 4.96 -3.12
N LYS A 49 7.06 4.94 -2.63
CA LYS A 49 7.43 5.52 -1.33
C LYS A 49 7.10 7.01 -1.24
N LEU A 50 6.44 7.41 -0.16
CA LEU A 50 6.05 8.79 0.08
C LEU A 50 7.00 9.46 1.08
N PRO A 51 7.53 10.66 0.76
CA PRO A 51 8.45 11.36 1.64
C PRO A 51 7.74 12.04 2.81
N LEU A 52 8.46 12.21 3.93
CA LEU A 52 8.00 13.00 5.09
C LEU A 52 8.26 14.50 4.94
N PHE A 53 9.14 14.89 4.01
CA PHE A 53 9.52 16.27 3.77
C PHE A 53 9.26 16.66 2.31
N ASP A 54 8.94 17.93 2.09
CA ASP A 54 8.80 18.52 0.76
C ASP A 54 10.16 18.82 0.11
N VAL A 55 10.14 19.35 -1.12
CA VAL A 55 11.38 19.70 -1.85
C VAL A 55 12.20 20.80 -1.16
N GLY A 56 11.58 21.62 -0.31
CA GLY A 56 12.25 22.66 0.46
C GLY A 56 12.70 22.18 1.84
N GLY A 57 12.58 20.88 2.15
CA GLY A 57 12.92 20.33 3.46
C GLY A 57 11.90 20.62 4.56
N ARG A 58 10.72 21.17 4.23
CA ARG A 58 9.65 21.34 5.22
C ARG A 58 8.92 20.04 5.45
N GLU A 59 8.54 19.78 6.68
CA GLU A 59 7.75 18.61 7.03
C GLU A 59 6.36 18.65 6.38
N ILE A 60 5.95 17.52 5.82
CA ILE A 60 4.59 17.34 5.31
C ILE A 60 3.65 17.23 6.51
N SER A 61 2.57 18.00 6.50
CA SER A 61 1.59 17.98 7.58
C SER A 61 1.08 16.57 7.86
N HIS A 62 1.22 16.12 9.11
CA HIS A 62 0.66 14.85 9.59
C HIS A 62 -0.85 14.72 9.32
N ARG A 63 -1.58 15.84 9.30
CA ARG A 63 -3.01 15.86 8.94
C ARG A 63 -3.22 15.41 7.49
N THR A 64 -2.39 15.88 6.57
CA THR A 64 -2.43 15.48 5.16
C THR A 64 -2.16 13.99 5.02
N ILE A 65 -1.09 13.50 5.67
CA ILE A 65 -0.70 12.09 5.62
C ILE A 65 -1.83 11.20 6.16
N ARG A 66 -2.30 11.48 7.37
CA ARG A 66 -3.40 10.72 8.01
C ARG A 66 -4.69 10.77 7.20
N ALA A 67 -5.01 11.90 6.57
CA ALA A 67 -6.19 12.02 5.71
C ALA A 67 -6.09 11.17 4.44
N CYS A 68 -4.91 11.05 3.85
CA CYS A 68 -4.68 10.16 2.71
C CYS A 68 -4.71 8.69 3.11
N ILE A 69 -4.15 8.33 4.28
CA ILE A 69 -4.25 6.96 4.82
C ILE A 69 -5.71 6.59 5.08
N ALA A 70 -6.46 7.45 5.76
CA ALA A 70 -7.88 7.24 6.03
C ALA A 70 -8.74 7.15 4.76
N ALA A 71 -8.27 7.75 3.66
CA ALA A 71 -8.92 7.67 2.35
C ALA A 71 -8.48 6.45 1.52
N GLY A 72 -7.56 5.62 2.02
CA GLY A 72 -7.01 4.46 1.30
C GLY A 72 -6.08 4.83 0.14
N LEU A 73 -5.61 6.08 0.07
CA LEU A 73 -4.73 6.57 -1.01
C LEU A 73 -3.24 6.30 -0.73
N ALA A 74 -2.92 6.08 0.54
CA ALA A 74 -1.61 5.74 1.01
C ALA A 74 -1.74 4.74 2.15
N GLU A 75 -0.71 3.94 2.38
CA GLU A 75 -0.65 3.01 3.50
C GLU A 75 0.71 3.09 4.20
N PRO A 76 0.80 2.85 5.52
CA PRO A 76 2.07 2.73 6.21
C PRO A 76 2.95 1.66 5.54
N TRP A 77 4.23 1.96 5.36
CA TRP A 77 5.17 1.03 4.73
C TRP A 77 5.42 -0.20 5.60
N PHE A 78 5.37 -0.04 6.92
CA PHE A 78 5.46 -1.12 7.90
C PHE A 78 4.82 -0.70 9.22
N SER A 79 4.16 -1.65 9.88
CA SER A 79 3.77 -1.49 11.28
C SER A 79 4.98 -1.70 12.16
N ASN A 80 5.53 -0.64 12.73
CA ASN A 80 6.60 -0.72 13.73
C ASN A 80 6.01 -0.77 15.14
N PRO A 81 6.13 -1.88 15.90
CA PRO A 81 5.65 -1.95 17.28
C PRO A 81 6.31 -0.92 18.22
N ILE A 82 7.52 -0.45 17.88
CA ILE A 82 8.29 0.52 18.68
C ILE A 82 7.89 1.96 18.36
N LYS A 83 7.45 2.23 17.12
CA LYS A 83 7.00 3.55 16.68
C LYS A 83 5.66 3.42 15.94
N PRO A 84 4.56 3.25 16.69
CA PRO A 84 3.23 3.08 16.10
C PRO A 84 2.77 4.33 15.32
N ASP A 85 3.29 5.51 15.66
CA ASP A 85 2.99 6.77 14.98
C ASP A 85 3.84 7.03 13.73
N TRP A 86 4.62 6.05 13.25
CA TRP A 86 5.52 6.27 12.12
C TRP A 86 4.73 6.44 10.81
N LEU A 87 4.79 7.64 10.24
CA LEU A 87 4.07 8.04 9.03
C LEU A 87 4.84 7.82 7.72
N VAL A 88 5.82 6.90 7.70
CA VAL A 88 6.44 6.52 6.43
C VAL A 88 5.45 5.65 5.67
N CYS A 89 5.01 6.15 4.52
CA CYS A 89 3.94 5.55 3.73
C CYS A 89 4.40 5.20 2.32
N ARG A 90 3.57 4.42 1.62
CA ARG A 90 3.60 4.25 0.17
C ARG A 90 2.24 4.53 -0.46
N LEU A 91 2.25 4.79 -1.77
CA LEU A 91 1.06 4.78 -2.60
C LEU A 91 0.41 3.40 -2.63
N THR A 92 -0.91 3.38 -2.48
CA THR A 92 -1.75 2.22 -2.80
C THR A 92 -2.15 2.27 -4.28
N GLU A 93 -2.74 1.19 -4.80
CA GLU A 93 -3.33 1.22 -6.15
C GLU A 93 -4.35 2.35 -6.33
N GLU A 94 -5.20 2.57 -5.33
CA GLU A 94 -6.18 3.66 -5.33
C GLU A 94 -5.51 5.03 -5.30
N GLY A 95 -4.36 5.16 -4.64
CA GLY A 95 -3.52 6.36 -4.69
C GLY A 95 -3.05 6.69 -6.11
N TYR A 96 -2.56 5.69 -6.85
CA TYR A 96 -2.19 5.86 -8.27
C TYR A 96 -3.41 6.25 -9.11
N ARG A 97 -4.53 5.54 -8.95
CA ARG A 97 -5.77 5.81 -9.70
C ARG A 97 -6.33 7.20 -9.42
N ALA A 98 -6.26 7.69 -8.18
CA ALA A 98 -6.68 9.04 -7.80
C ALA A 98 -5.84 10.15 -8.47
N LEU A 99 -4.60 9.84 -8.85
CA LEU A 99 -3.72 10.71 -9.64
C LEU A 99 -3.89 10.54 -11.15
N GLY A 100 -4.78 9.64 -11.59
CA GLY A 100 -4.96 9.29 -13.00
C GLY A 100 -3.79 8.48 -13.56
N LYS A 101 -3.09 7.72 -12.70
CA LYS A 101 -1.97 6.84 -13.09
C LYS A 101 -2.38 5.37 -12.92
N ALA A 102 -1.83 4.52 -13.78
CA ALA A 102 -1.91 3.07 -13.55
C ALA A 102 -0.97 2.70 -12.40
N PRO A 103 -1.38 1.83 -11.46
CA PRO A 103 -0.45 1.29 -10.48
C PRO A 103 0.64 0.46 -11.19
N PRO A 104 1.85 0.40 -10.63
CA PRO A 104 2.85 -0.55 -11.11
C PRO A 104 2.27 -1.95 -11.00
N GLY A 105 2.30 -2.70 -12.10
CA GLY A 105 1.89 -4.11 -12.09
C GLY A 105 2.89 -4.95 -11.30
N ASP A 106 2.42 -6.02 -10.67
CA ASP A 106 3.29 -7.06 -10.12
C ASP A 106 4.06 -7.69 -11.30
N LEU A 107 5.36 -7.40 -11.41
CA LEU A 107 6.27 -8.05 -12.36
C LEU A 107 6.74 -9.41 -11.82
#